data_AF-A0AB34KAC1-F1
#
_entry.id   AF-A0AB34KAC1-F1
#
_cell.length_a   1.000
_cell.length_b   1.000
_cell.length_c   1.000
_cell.angle_alpha   90.00
_cell.angle_beta   90.00
_cell.angle_gamma   90.00
#
_symmetry.space_group_name_H-M   'P 1'
#
loop_
_entity.id
_entity.type
_entity.pdbx_description
1 polymer ?
#
loop_
_entity_poly.entity_id
_entity_poly.type
_entity_poly.pdbx_seq_one_letter_code
_entity_poly.pdbx_strand_id
1 'polypeptide(L)'
;MGRVRSAFPAVMEAMEELMRLMVEIENVPEIQKYEGVVDSIVSRLNSLGYWVSRGALVASDYGVPQSRKRFFNVGKSGVHRHRQHRPAGPGAAPVEAGSRTRPEGPGDLQGGGAEGVRGGNRKAKYTP
;
A
#
# COMPACT_ATOMS: atom_id res chain seq x y z
N MET A 1 29.43 7.34 -18.75
CA MET A 1 28.08 6.84 -18.42
C MET A 1 27.60 7.56 -17.15
N GLY A 2 26.59 8.42 -17.22
CA GLY A 2 26.08 9.14 -16.04
C GLY A 2 25.33 8.18 -15.11
N ARG A 3 25.58 8.26 -13.80
CA ARG A 3 24.82 7.48 -12.80
C ARG A 3 23.36 7.92 -12.86
N VAL A 4 22.45 7.01 -13.21
CA VAL A 4 21.01 7.23 -13.11
C VAL A 4 20.70 7.49 -11.63
N ARG A 5 20.25 8.71 -11.31
CA ARG A 5 19.85 9.06 -9.95
C ARG A 5 18.46 8.46 -9.71
N SER A 6 18.38 7.54 -8.76
CA SER A 6 17.13 6.90 -8.35
C SER A 6 17.07 6.86 -6.83
N ALA A 7 15.90 7.12 -6.25
CA ALA A 7 15.68 7.00 -4.82
C ALA A 7 15.46 5.53 -4.39
N PHE A 8 15.17 4.62 -5.32
CA PHE A 8 14.83 3.24 -4.99
C PHE A 8 15.93 2.46 -4.25
N PRO A 9 17.22 2.56 -4.62
CA PRO A 9 18.28 1.89 -3.87
C PRO A 9 18.31 2.32 -2.40
N ALA A 10 18.23 3.64 -2.14
CA ALA A 10 18.23 4.18 -0.79
C ALA A 10 16.99 3.75 0.01
N VAL A 11 15.81 3.66 -0.62
CA VAL A 11 14.61 3.12 0.04
C VAL A 11 14.79 1.65 0.42
N MET A 12 15.40 0.85 -0.46
CA MET A 12 15.63 -0.58 -0.17
C MET A 12 16.67 -0.77 0.94
N GLU A 13 17.77 -0.02 0.91
CA GLU A 13 18.77 -0.01 1.98
C GLU A 13 18.12 0.36 3.33
N ALA A 14 17.28 1.40 3.35
CA ALA A 14 16.55 1.78 4.55
C ALA A 14 15.56 0.68 5.02
N MET A 15 14.94 -0.07 4.12
CA MET A 15 14.04 -1.17 4.49
C MET A 15 14.79 -2.38 5.06
N GLU A 16 15.98 -2.65 4.54
CA GLU A 16 16.89 -3.70 5.05
C GLU A 16 17.38 -3.34 6.47
N GLU A 17 17.67 -2.06 6.73
CA GLU A 17 18.13 -1.59 8.05
C GLU A 17 16.99 -1.43 9.07
N LEU A 18 15.89 -0.78 8.68
CA LEU A 18 14.83 -0.39 9.61
C LEU A 18 13.78 -1.48 9.84
N MET A 19 13.67 -2.46 8.93
CA MET A 19 12.70 -3.56 8.98
C MET A 19 11.28 -3.12 9.40
N ARG A 20 10.70 -2.16 8.68
CA ARG A 20 9.42 -1.54 9.04
C ARG A 20 8.21 -2.48 8.88
N LEU A 21 7.15 -2.27 9.66
CA LEU A 21 5.89 -3.03 9.51
C LEU A 21 5.21 -2.80 8.15
N MET A 22 5.27 -1.57 7.65
CA MET A 22 4.62 -1.14 6.42
C MET A 22 5.57 -0.27 5.61
N VAL A 23 5.54 -0.42 4.29
CA VAL A 23 6.19 0.46 3.33
C VAL A 23 5.15 0.92 2.32
N GLU A 24 5.25 2.18 1.92
CA GLU A 24 4.44 2.76 0.85
C GLU A 24 5.37 3.56 -0.05
N ILE A 25 5.26 3.29 -1.35
CA ILE A 25 6.02 3.96 -2.40
C ILE A 25 5.01 4.54 -3.39
N GLU A 26 4.92 5.87 -3.40
CA GLU A 26 4.10 6.63 -4.33
C GLU A 26 4.91 7.08 -5.55
N ASN A 27 4.26 7.09 -6.72
CA ASN A 27 4.83 7.72 -7.91
C ASN A 27 3.74 8.13 -8.92
N VAL A 28 4.14 8.82 -9.98
CA VAL A 28 3.29 9.06 -11.16
C VAL A 28 2.84 7.73 -11.79
N PRO A 29 1.62 7.65 -12.35
CA PRO A 29 1.05 6.39 -12.83
C PRO A 29 1.84 5.74 -13.97
N GLU A 30 2.60 6.54 -14.71
CA GLU A 30 3.46 6.10 -15.82
C GLU A 30 4.63 5.23 -15.38
N ILE A 31 4.96 5.20 -14.08
CA ILE A 31 6.00 4.29 -13.56
C ILE A 31 5.72 2.83 -13.90
N GLN A 32 4.44 2.47 -14.08
CA GLN A 32 4.01 1.13 -14.48
C GLN A 32 4.55 0.73 -15.87
N LYS A 33 4.91 1.68 -16.73
CA LYS A 33 5.55 1.40 -18.02
C LYS A 33 6.98 0.89 -17.87
N TYR A 34 7.58 1.10 -16.69
CA TYR A 34 8.92 0.63 -16.33
C TYR A 34 8.82 -0.61 -15.45
N GLU A 35 8.15 -1.66 -15.94
CA GLU A 35 7.86 -2.89 -15.18
C GLU A 35 9.09 -3.48 -14.52
N GLY A 36 10.24 -3.52 -15.21
CA GLY A 36 11.49 -4.02 -14.63
C GLY A 36 11.93 -3.30 -13.34
N VAL A 37 11.62 -2.00 -13.21
CA VAL A 37 11.89 -1.26 -11.97
C VAL A 37 10.89 -1.64 -10.89
N VAL A 38 9.59 -1.60 -11.21
CA VAL A 38 8.52 -1.91 -10.24
C VAL A 38 8.62 -3.35 -9.74
N ASP A 39 8.82 -4.30 -10.64
CA ASP A 39 8.94 -5.72 -10.32
C ASP A 39 10.20 -6.02 -9.51
N SER A 40 11.30 -5.29 -9.76
CA SER A 40 12.52 -5.42 -8.93
C SER A 40 12.27 -4.99 -7.47
N ILE A 41 11.50 -3.92 -7.26
CA ILE A 41 11.12 -3.44 -5.93
C ILE A 41 10.23 -4.47 -5.25
N VAL A 42 9.18 -4.94 -5.95
CA VAL A 42 8.25 -5.96 -5.44
C VAL A 42 9.01 -7.24 -5.07
N SER A 43 9.92 -7.70 -5.94
CA SER A 43 10.72 -8.91 -5.71
C SER A 43 11.62 -8.76 -4.48
N ARG A 44 12.30 -7.61 -4.33
CA ARG A 44 13.12 -7.34 -3.14
C ARG A 44 12.27 -7.29 -1.87
N LEU A 45 11.15 -6.56 -1.86
CA LEU A 45 10.25 -6.50 -0.71
C LEU A 45 9.70 -7.89 -0.34
N ASN A 46 9.32 -8.70 -1.33
CA ASN A 46 8.89 -10.08 -1.11
C ASN A 46 10.01 -10.93 -0.50
N SER A 47 11.26 -10.78 -0.97
CA SER A 47 12.42 -11.49 -0.37
C SER A 47 12.70 -11.09 1.08
N LEU A 48 12.31 -9.87 1.47
CA LEU A 48 12.37 -9.39 2.85
C LEU A 48 11.14 -9.83 3.69
N GLY A 49 10.22 -10.61 3.12
CA GLY A 49 9.05 -11.15 3.81
C GLY A 49 7.86 -10.19 3.90
N TYR A 50 7.77 -9.21 2.98
CA TYR A 50 6.58 -8.36 2.85
C TYR A 50 5.58 -8.97 1.89
N TRP A 51 4.29 -8.83 2.19
CA TRP A 51 3.22 -8.98 1.22
C TRP A 51 2.98 -7.65 0.54
N VAL A 52 3.01 -7.64 -0.79
CA VAL A 52 3.00 -6.41 -1.57
C VAL A 52 1.76 -6.34 -2.45
N SER A 53 1.08 -5.19 -2.44
CA SER A 53 -0.01 -4.85 -3.34
C SER A 53 0.32 -3.55 -4.09
N ARG A 54 -0.12 -3.46 -5.34
CA ARG A 54 0.10 -2.27 -6.17
C ARG A 54 -1.14 -1.90 -6.96
N GLY A 55 -1.31 -0.61 -7.20
CA GLY A 55 -2.44 -0.09 -7.96
C GLY A 55 -2.32 1.40 -8.20
N ALA A 56 -3.22 1.96 -9.00
CA ALA A 56 -3.31 3.39 -9.21
C ALA A 56 -4.65 3.92 -8.72
N LEU A 57 -4.61 5.00 -7.94
CA LEU A 57 -5.78 5.66 -7.36
C LEU A 57 -5.90 7.07 -7.91
N VAL A 58 -7.13 7.59 -8.00
CA VAL A 58 -7.40 8.97 -8.42
C VAL A 58 -7.92 9.76 -7.23
N ALA A 59 -7.32 10.92 -6.94
CA ALA A 59 -7.66 11.74 -5.77
C ALA A 59 -9.14 12.17 -5.73
N SER A 60 -9.78 12.34 -6.89
CA SER A 60 -11.21 12.65 -7.00
C SER A 60 -12.13 11.63 -6.36
N ASP A 61 -11.73 10.36 -6.36
CA ASP A 61 -12.52 9.27 -5.78
C ASP A 61 -12.52 9.31 -4.24
N TYR A 62 -11.66 10.16 -3.65
CA TYR A 62 -11.47 10.34 -2.22
C TYR A 62 -11.82 11.77 -1.75
N GLY A 63 -12.66 12.48 -2.50
CA GLY A 63 -13.21 13.78 -2.09
C GLY A 63 -12.31 15.00 -2.34
N VAL A 64 -11.16 14.81 -2.99
CA VAL A 64 -10.32 15.93 -3.42
C VAL A 64 -10.78 16.39 -4.80
N PRO A 65 -11.17 17.67 -5.02
CA PRO A 65 -11.64 18.15 -6.33
C PRO A 65 -10.48 18.33 -7.33
N GLN A 66 -9.72 17.26 -7.57
CA GLN A 66 -8.53 17.22 -8.40
C GLN A 66 -8.43 15.86 -9.10
N SER A 67 -8.30 15.87 -10.43
CA SER A 67 -8.02 14.65 -11.22
C SER A 67 -6.53 14.31 -11.19
N ARG A 68 -6.03 13.92 -10.01
CA ARG A 68 -4.62 13.51 -9.81
C ARG A 68 -4.57 12.00 -9.60
N LYS A 69 -4.09 11.28 -10.62
CA LYS A 69 -3.83 9.84 -10.54
C LYS A 69 -2.41 9.56 -10.04
N ARG A 70 -2.24 8.58 -9.15
CA ARG A 70 -0.95 8.14 -8.61
C ARG A 70 -0.88 6.64 -8.46
N PHE A 71 0.30 6.10 -8.74
CA PHE A 71 0.63 4.72 -8.49
C PHE A 71 1.10 4.56 -7.05
N PHE A 72 0.61 3.52 -6.40
CA PHE A 72 0.96 3.13 -5.05
C PHE A 72 1.46 1.70 -5.07
N ASN A 73 2.60 1.48 -4.42
CA ASN A 73 3.11 0.16 -4.09
C ASN A 73 3.21 0.07 -2.56
N VAL A 74 2.40 -0.80 -1.97
CA VAL A 74 2.24 -0.93 -0.52
C VAL A 74 2.68 -2.33 -0.10
N GLY A 75 3.68 -2.39 0.78
CA GLY A 75 4.18 -3.62 1.39
C GLY A 75 3.80 -3.68 2.86
N LYS A 76 3.33 -4.84 3.32
CA LYS A 76 3.09 -5.18 4.73
C LYS A 76 4.01 -6.32 5.13
N SER A 77 4.83 -6.13 6.15
CA SER A 77 5.70 -7.18 6.65
C SER A 77 4.88 -8.31 7.27
N GLY A 78 5.15 -9.55 6.84
CA GLY A 78 4.55 -10.75 7.43
C GLY A 78 5.31 -11.34 8.59
N VAL A 79 6.55 -10.89 8.78
CA VAL A 79 7.46 -11.33 9.85
C VAL A 79 7.54 -10.35 11.00
N HIS A 80 7.06 -9.11 10.82
CA HIS A 80 7.13 -8.09 11.86
C HIS A 80 6.13 -8.38 13.00
N ARG A 81 6.56 -9.21 13.95
CA ARG A 81 6.05 -9.15 15.31
C ARG A 81 6.50 -7.80 15.84
N HIS A 82 5.56 -6.91 16.13
CA HIS A 82 5.83 -5.67 16.84
C HIS A 82 6.71 -6.02 18.04
N ARG A 83 8.01 -5.72 17.95
CA ARG A 83 8.88 -5.79 19.12
C ARG A 83 8.32 -4.68 19.98
N GLN A 84 7.39 -5.00 20.88
CA GLN A 84 6.98 -4.04 21.89
C GLN A 84 8.28 -3.54 22.48
N HIS A 85 8.51 -2.23 22.40
CA HIS A 85 9.55 -1.61 23.20
C HIS A 85 9.27 -2.04 24.63
N ARG A 86 9.96 -3.07 25.11
CA ARG A 86 9.99 -3.40 26.52
C ARG A 86 10.74 -2.22 27.13
N PRO A 87 10.11 -1.38 27.97
CA PRO A 87 10.91 -0.41 28.70
C PRO A 87 11.95 -1.20 29.49
N ALA A 88 13.21 -0.82 29.35
CA ALA A 88 14.29 -1.39 30.13
C ALA A 88 14.05 -0.98 31.60
N GLY A 89 13.40 -1.84 32.36
CA GLY A 89 13.15 -1.65 33.78
C GLY A 89 13.07 -3.02 34.47
N PRO A 90 13.87 -3.27 35.52
CA PRO A 90 13.72 -4.46 36.32
C PRO A 90 12.43 -4.32 37.16
N GLY A 91 11.36 -5.03 36.77
CA GLY A 91 10.14 -5.06 37.58
C GLY A 91 8.81 -5.41 36.91
N ALA A 92 8.71 -5.48 35.58
CA ALA A 92 7.43 -5.82 34.94
C ALA A 92 7.17 -7.33 34.97
N ALA A 93 6.28 -7.77 35.86
CA ALA A 93 5.76 -9.13 35.95
C ALA A 93 5.10 -9.59 34.62
N PRO A 94 5.07 -10.90 34.31
CA PRO A 94 4.44 -11.39 33.09
C PRO A 94 2.93 -11.15 33.16
N VAL A 95 2.38 -10.40 32.22
CA VAL A 95 0.93 -10.43 31.96
C VAL A 95 0.63 -11.69 31.18
N GLU A 96 -0.15 -12.60 31.77
CA GLU A 96 -0.55 -13.85 31.13
C GLU A 96 -1.29 -13.59 29.81
N ALA A 97 -0.94 -14.38 28.80
CA ALA A 97 -1.55 -14.34 27.48
C ALA A 97 -2.97 -14.91 27.54
N GLY A 98 -3.95 -14.08 27.90
CA GLY A 98 -5.36 -14.39 27.74
C GLY A 98 -5.67 -14.66 26.26
N SER A 99 -6.16 -15.87 25.97
CA SER A 99 -6.64 -16.32 24.66
C SER A 99 -7.74 -15.40 24.13
N ARG A 100 -7.37 -14.44 23.27
CA ARG A 100 -8.35 -13.69 22.49
C ARG A 100 -8.82 -14.57 21.34
N THR A 101 -9.97 -15.20 21.51
CA THR A 101 -10.75 -15.71 20.39
C THR A 101 -11.15 -14.54 19.48
N ARG A 102 -11.00 -14.77 18.18
CA ARG A 102 -11.27 -13.84 17.07
C ARG A 102 -12.76 -13.46 17.05
N PRO A 103 -13.16 -12.18 16.97
CA PRO A 103 -14.47 -11.84 16.45
C PRO A 103 -14.46 -12.07 14.93
N GLU A 104 -15.47 -12.78 14.44
CA GLU A 104 -15.62 -13.11 13.03
C GLU A 104 -15.59 -11.85 12.16
N GLY A 105 -14.84 -11.93 11.05
CA GLY A 105 -14.71 -10.81 10.12
C GLY A 105 -16.02 -10.56 9.36
N PRO A 106 -16.23 -9.35 8.81
CA PRO A 106 -17.36 -9.11 7.94
C PRO A 106 -17.24 -10.00 6.70
N GLY A 107 -18.30 -10.76 6.46
CA GLY A 107 -18.39 -11.79 5.44
C GLY A 107 -18.18 -11.29 4.02
N ASP A 108 -17.76 -12.26 3.21
CA ASP A 108 -17.85 -12.37 1.76
C ASP A 108 -18.65 -11.26 1.06
N LEU A 109 -17.95 -10.38 0.34
CA LEU A 109 -18.57 -9.60 -0.74
C LEU A 109 -18.69 -10.51 -1.98
N GLN A 110 -19.70 -11.37 -1.99
CA GLN A 110 -20.21 -12.03 -3.19
C GLN A 110 -21.45 -11.30 -3.73
N GLY A 111 -21.34 -10.89 -5.00
CA GLY A 111 -22.37 -10.90 -6.06
C GLY A 111 -23.83 -10.48 -5.79
N GLY A 112 -24.28 -9.48 -6.57
CA GLY A 112 -25.68 -9.18 -6.88
C GLY A 112 -25.85 -7.67 -7.13
N GLY A 113 -26.47 -7.15 -8.19
CA GLY A 113 -27.19 -7.69 -9.33
C GLY A 113 -27.35 -6.56 -10.36
N ALA A 114 -27.59 -6.91 -11.61
CA ALA A 114 -27.88 -5.96 -12.67
C ALA A 114 -29.34 -5.49 -12.58
N GLU A 115 -29.59 -4.19 -12.34
CA GLU A 115 -30.83 -3.54 -12.73
C GLU A 115 -30.57 -2.10 -13.19
N GLY A 116 -31.19 -1.75 -14.32
CA GLY A 116 -30.87 -0.56 -15.09
C GLY A 116 -31.46 0.74 -14.54
N VAL A 117 -30.73 1.83 -14.77
CA VAL A 117 -31.29 3.18 -14.81
C VAL A 117 -30.85 3.84 -16.11
N ARG A 118 -31.79 3.98 -17.04
CA ARG A 118 -31.68 4.89 -18.19
C ARG A 118 -31.72 6.32 -17.66
N GLY A 119 -30.81 7.19 -18.10
CA GLY A 119 -30.94 8.61 -17.80
C GLY A 119 -29.80 9.49 -18.30
N GLY A 120 -29.96 10.03 -19.51
CA GLY A 120 -29.62 11.43 -19.79
C GLY A 120 -28.16 11.79 -20.09
N ASN A 121 -27.78 11.63 -21.35
CA ASN A 121 -26.62 12.24 -21.96
C ASN A 121 -26.78 13.79 -21.97
N ARG A 122 -25.93 14.55 -21.28
CA ARG A 122 -25.78 15.99 -21.52
C ARG A 122 -24.32 16.36 -21.72
N LYS A 123 -23.98 16.57 -23.00
CA LYS A 123 -22.77 17.27 -23.45
C LYS A 123 -22.74 18.68 -22.84
N ALA A 124 -21.72 18.98 -22.05
CA ALA A 124 -21.34 20.37 -21.80
C ALA A 124 -20.49 20.85 -22.97
N LYS A 125 -21.08 21.67 -23.84
CA LYS A 125 -20.38 22.46 -24.85
C LYS A 125 -19.69 23.62 -24.14
N TYR A 126 -18.42 23.87 -24.46
CA TYR A 126 -17.71 25.09 -24.06
C TYR A 126 -17.30 25.84 -25.33
N THR A 127 -17.84 27.04 -25.53
CA THR A 127 -17.38 28.09 -26.46
C THR A 127 -18.19 29.36 -26.18
N PRO A 128 -17.67 30.58 -26.41
CA PRO A 128 -16.39 30.95 -27.00
C PRO A 128 -15.31 31.35 -26.00
#